data_AF-A0A2P6P0X8-F1
#
_entry.id   AF-A0A2P6P0X8-F1
#
_cell.length_a   1.000
_cell.length_b   1.000
_cell.length_c   1.000
_cell.angle_alpha   90.00
_cell.angle_beta   90.00
_cell.angle_gamma   90.00
#
_symmetry.space_group_name_H-M   'P 1'
#
loop_
_entity.id
_entity.type
_entity.pdbx_description
1 polymer ?
#
loop_
_entity_poly.entity_id
_entity_poly.type
_entity_poly.pdbx_seq_one_letter_code
_entity_poly.pdbx_strand_id
1 'polypeptide(L)'
;MKRQKLQEENVVSVSPEELALHVLKAMDAAVVIRCSSEGTYNIVFTSDRARGTLPHFIADIHQQGPSSGLFSDDVTRFWRTVRSVAITGIPTKTDMKSESNITTKFQKIVILDQTYVVISLKQTKEGKQVVPFLNHGPTDEHLVTYLCDAIENDIIGLTLGVDCLYVQLTSHVILQLSPIAHIHQMWEPGVVTYYAVNPNTARMCGIAPHMARGKTSVELNRSKPELIRAASLSDETLDPVSQRSSFNMNMGSDTTLFMEMKRDPDVMQITPELYLNIMIVRRGQANKRPQSIVDKKGVVAESYKKHQWETLLEDILRFVSENVQYASTTKLEIPDEFFRNSQNIFCYIYHGSFLPSRSADGFQWKSSFCAPSPGHLQKRYFYHKTEGHRMRRRIMWIESLPQLQIIEYRHLDHYGEVVTDHLIGPEMMSSWPFLISQVTHREDYKLQNAMEEIDKEFNMGALRGEVPYEEIQDSTQVLSYVSGILNNWAVRHRNNPPSSPSH
;
A
#
# COMPACT_ATOMS: atom_id res chain seq x y z
N MET A 1 -4.42 11.75 43.73
CA MET A 1 -5.76 12.40 43.78
C MET A 1 -6.27 12.40 45.21
N LYS A 2 -6.43 13.57 45.83
CA LYS A 2 -6.96 13.74 47.19
C LYS A 2 -8.48 13.55 47.17
N ARG A 3 -9.01 12.64 48.00
CA ARG A 3 -10.46 12.50 48.24
C ARG A 3 -10.94 13.71 49.04
N GLN A 4 -11.76 14.56 48.42
CA GLN A 4 -12.59 15.54 49.14
C GLN A 4 -13.79 14.84 49.77
N LYS A 5 -14.03 15.14 51.05
CA LYS A 5 -15.18 14.71 51.83
C LYS A 5 -16.34 15.65 51.49
N LEU A 6 -17.38 15.14 50.82
CA LEU A 6 -18.59 15.91 50.52
C LEU A 6 -19.51 15.94 51.75
N GLN A 7 -20.03 17.12 52.06
CA GLN A 7 -20.98 17.39 53.13
C GLN A 7 -22.32 16.67 52.88
N GLU A 8 -22.91 16.15 53.96
CA GLU A 8 -24.23 15.54 54.01
C GLU A 8 -25.31 16.63 53.85
N GLU A 9 -25.74 16.89 52.62
CA GLU A 9 -27.00 17.58 52.34
C GLU A 9 -28.03 16.56 51.83
N ASN A 10 -29.17 16.48 52.52
CA ASN A 10 -30.42 15.80 52.15
C ASN A 10 -30.28 14.66 51.14
N VAL A 11 -29.96 13.45 51.64
CA VAL A 11 -30.01 12.22 50.84
C VAL A 11 -31.48 11.93 50.50
N VAL A 12 -31.96 12.52 49.42
CA VAL A 12 -33.13 12.00 48.69
C VAL A 12 -32.82 10.54 48.41
N SER A 13 -33.60 9.63 48.97
CA SER A 13 -33.45 8.20 48.72
C SER A 13 -33.80 7.92 47.26
N VAL A 14 -32.82 8.05 46.38
CA VAL A 14 -32.97 7.73 44.95
C VAL A 14 -33.18 6.23 44.84
N SER A 15 -34.27 5.81 44.21
CA SER A 15 -34.55 4.39 44.00
C SER A 15 -33.47 3.75 43.11
N PRO A 16 -33.19 2.43 43.24
CA PRO A 16 -32.23 1.75 42.37
C PRO A 16 -32.58 1.87 40.87
N GLU A 17 -33.87 1.96 40.53
CA GLU A 17 -34.36 2.22 39.17
C GLU A 17 -33.95 3.61 38.68
N GLU A 18 -34.17 4.66 39.50
CA GLU A 18 -33.76 6.02 39.16
C GLU A 18 -32.24 6.16 39.03
N LEU A 19 -31.47 5.49 39.88
CA LEU A 19 -30.00 5.47 39.79
C LEU A 19 -29.53 4.81 38.48
N ALA A 20 -30.10 3.66 38.12
CA ALA A 20 -29.79 2.97 36.88
C ALA A 20 -30.19 3.81 35.64
N LEU A 21 -31.35 4.46 35.67
CA LEU A 21 -31.77 5.39 34.63
C LEU A 21 -30.86 6.62 34.56
N HIS A 22 -30.33 7.11 35.69
CA HIS A 22 -29.34 8.19 35.70
C HIS A 22 -28.01 7.80 35.03
N VAL A 23 -27.55 6.55 35.21
CA VAL A 23 -26.37 6.04 34.50
C VAL A 23 -26.63 5.97 33.00
N LEU A 24 -27.81 5.51 32.58
CA LEU A 24 -28.19 5.46 31.17
C LEU A 24 -28.38 6.87 30.57
N LYS A 25 -28.83 7.85 31.38
CA LYS A 25 -28.89 9.27 30.99
C LYS A 25 -27.53 9.86 30.65
N ALA A 26 -26.43 9.31 31.18
CA ALA A 26 -25.08 9.73 30.84
C ALA A 26 -24.61 9.21 29.46
N MET A 27 -25.34 8.27 28.84
CA MET A 27 -25.05 7.80 27.48
C MET A 27 -25.69 8.73 26.45
N ASP A 28 -24.86 9.36 25.63
CA ASP A 28 -25.33 10.21 24.52
C ASP A 28 -26.12 9.36 23.50
N ALA A 29 -27.29 9.86 23.09
CA ALA A 29 -28.19 9.24 22.10
C ALA A 29 -28.75 7.83 22.42
N ALA A 30 -29.09 7.55 23.69
CA ALA A 30 -29.81 6.33 24.07
C ALA A 30 -31.35 6.53 24.22
N VAL A 31 -32.13 5.48 23.95
CA VAL A 31 -33.55 5.39 24.30
C VAL A 31 -33.75 4.15 25.14
N VAL A 32 -34.46 4.32 26.26
CA VAL A 32 -34.76 3.23 27.19
C VAL A 32 -36.26 2.93 27.07
N ILE A 33 -36.58 1.72 26.65
CA ILE A 33 -37.96 1.24 26.55
C ILE A 33 -38.18 0.23 27.67
N ARG A 34 -39.05 0.54 28.62
CA ARG A 34 -39.54 -0.41 29.63
C ARG A 34 -40.65 -1.24 29.01
N CYS A 35 -40.47 -2.56 28.97
CA CYS A 35 -41.46 -3.50 28.46
C CYS A 35 -42.30 -4.04 29.62
N SER A 36 -43.58 -3.69 29.68
CA SER A 36 -44.50 -4.32 30.63
C SER A 36 -45.02 -5.65 30.10
N SER A 37 -45.47 -6.53 31.00
CA SER A 37 -46.13 -7.79 30.65
C SER A 37 -47.47 -7.61 29.94
N GLU A 38 -48.06 -6.42 30.01
CA GLU A 38 -49.37 -6.09 29.43
C GLU A 38 -49.28 -5.46 28.02
N GLY A 39 -48.09 -5.47 27.41
CA GLY A 39 -47.87 -4.88 26.08
C GLY A 39 -47.87 -3.35 26.07
N THR A 40 -47.89 -2.72 27.25
CA THR A 40 -47.68 -1.27 27.39
C THR A 40 -46.18 -0.98 27.47
N TYR A 41 -45.73 -0.01 26.68
CA TYR A 41 -44.33 0.41 26.64
C TYR A 41 -44.21 1.80 27.26
N ASN A 42 -43.31 1.96 28.23
CA ASN A 42 -42.92 3.27 28.73
C ASN A 42 -41.55 3.63 28.13
N ILE A 43 -41.49 4.78 27.47
CA ILE A 43 -40.31 5.19 26.69
C ILE A 43 -39.68 6.40 27.35
N VAL A 44 -38.40 6.26 27.72
CA VAL A 44 -37.60 7.32 28.33
C VAL A 44 -36.47 7.66 27.36
N PHE A 45 -36.46 8.91 26.90
CA PHE A 45 -35.35 9.45 26.10
C PHE A 45 -34.23 9.92 27.02
N THR A 46 -32.99 9.50 26.78
CA THR A 46 -31.86 9.91 27.61
C THR A 46 -31.30 11.28 27.24
N SER A 47 -31.57 11.76 26.03
CA SER A 47 -31.08 13.03 25.50
C SER A 47 -32.07 13.66 24.49
N ASP A 48 -31.99 14.97 24.29
CA ASP A 48 -32.76 15.67 23.25
C ASP A 48 -32.39 15.20 21.83
N ARG A 49 -31.14 14.76 21.65
CA ARG A 49 -30.66 14.14 20.41
C ARG A 49 -31.41 12.85 20.07
N ALA A 50 -31.61 11.98 21.05
CA ALA A 50 -32.42 10.77 20.88
C ALA A 50 -33.88 11.11 20.55
N ARG A 51 -34.44 12.15 21.20
CA ARG A 51 -35.80 12.64 20.96
C ARG A 51 -35.98 13.19 19.54
N GLY A 52 -34.97 13.87 19.00
CA GLY A 52 -35.00 14.38 17.61
C GLY A 52 -34.83 13.30 16.54
N THR A 53 -34.21 12.17 16.87
CA THR A 53 -33.84 11.14 15.87
C THR A 53 -34.90 10.03 15.71
N LEU A 54 -35.66 9.72 16.76
CA LEU A 54 -36.63 8.61 16.78
C LEU A 54 -38.15 8.96 16.82
N PRO A 55 -38.62 10.22 16.69
CA PRO A 55 -40.03 10.52 16.96
C PRO A 55 -40.97 9.78 15.99
N HIS A 56 -40.54 9.56 14.74
CA HIS A 56 -41.30 8.81 13.73
C HIS A 56 -41.48 7.32 14.04
N PHE A 57 -40.59 6.71 14.81
CA PHE A 57 -40.72 5.30 15.19
C PHE A 57 -41.64 5.10 16.40
N ILE A 58 -41.82 6.15 17.20
CA ILE A 58 -42.47 6.08 18.51
C ILE A 58 -43.92 6.57 18.47
N ALA A 59 -44.24 7.55 17.62
CA ALA A 59 -45.59 8.10 17.49
C ALA A 59 -46.65 7.06 17.07
N ASP A 60 -46.25 6.00 16.35
CA ASP A 60 -47.15 4.99 15.78
C ASP A 60 -47.47 3.81 16.72
N ILE A 61 -46.89 3.77 17.92
CA ILE A 61 -47.06 2.62 18.83
C ILE A 61 -48.51 2.39 19.25
N HIS A 62 -49.27 3.48 19.42
CA HIS A 62 -50.69 3.46 19.81
C HIS A 62 -51.65 3.34 18.61
N GLN A 63 -51.14 3.41 17.38
CA GLN A 63 -51.93 3.27 16.15
C GLN A 63 -51.87 1.86 15.55
N GLN A 64 -51.25 0.89 16.23
CA GLN A 64 -51.23 -0.54 15.83
C GLN A 64 -52.59 -1.24 16.01
N GLY A 65 -53.69 -0.60 15.60
CA GLY A 65 -54.92 -1.30 15.33
C GLY A 65 -54.74 -2.24 14.14
N PRO A 66 -55.39 -3.41 14.11
CA PRO A 66 -55.22 -4.42 13.05
C PRO A 66 -55.73 -3.99 11.64
N SER A 67 -55.92 -2.70 11.37
CA SER A 67 -56.66 -2.20 10.20
C SER A 67 -55.99 -1.07 9.42
N SER A 68 -54.81 -0.56 9.81
CA SER A 68 -54.14 0.55 9.12
C SER A 68 -52.94 0.05 8.30
N GLY A 69 -53.18 -0.26 7.03
CA GLY A 69 -52.23 -0.93 6.12
C GLY A 69 -51.15 -0.06 5.47
N LEU A 70 -50.62 0.98 6.14
CA LEU A 70 -49.64 1.92 5.54
C LEU A 70 -48.50 2.36 6.48
N PHE A 71 -47.99 1.47 7.33
CA PHE A 71 -46.77 1.78 8.09
C PHE A 71 -45.51 1.55 7.24
N SER A 72 -44.50 2.40 7.43
CA SER A 72 -43.16 2.17 6.87
C SER A 72 -42.59 0.83 7.39
N ASP A 73 -41.97 0.05 6.50
CA ASP A 73 -41.35 -1.25 6.83
C ASP A 73 -40.36 -1.12 8.00
N ASP A 74 -39.68 0.02 8.09
CA ASP A 74 -38.70 0.30 9.14
C ASP A 74 -39.33 0.47 10.53
N VAL A 75 -40.55 1.00 10.64
CA VAL A 75 -41.27 1.11 11.94
C VAL A 75 -41.66 -0.26 12.45
N THR A 76 -42.19 -1.11 11.56
CA THR A 76 -42.54 -2.49 11.89
C THR A 76 -41.30 -3.29 12.30
N ARG A 77 -40.20 -3.10 11.57
CA ARG A 77 -38.90 -3.72 11.86
C ARG A 77 -38.36 -3.29 13.22
N PHE A 78 -38.40 -1.99 13.53
CA PHE A 78 -37.97 -1.44 14.82
C PHE A 78 -38.69 -2.11 15.99
N TRP A 79 -40.03 -2.12 15.99
CA TRP A 79 -40.81 -2.71 17.08
C TRP A 79 -40.67 -4.23 17.16
N ARG A 80 -40.50 -4.92 16.03
CA ARG A 80 -40.21 -6.35 15.99
C ARG A 80 -38.87 -6.65 16.66
N THR A 81 -37.84 -5.84 16.40
CA THR A 81 -36.52 -5.97 17.04
C THR A 81 -36.60 -5.68 18.54
N VAL A 82 -37.31 -4.63 18.97
CA VAL A 82 -37.52 -4.35 20.41
C VAL A 82 -38.16 -5.54 21.12
N ARG A 83 -39.25 -6.11 20.57
CA ARG A 83 -39.91 -7.31 21.14
C ARG A 83 -38.98 -8.52 21.17
N SER A 84 -38.28 -8.78 20.08
CA SER A 84 -37.34 -9.90 19.97
C SER A 84 -36.25 -9.81 21.04
N VAL A 85 -35.64 -8.64 21.19
CA VAL A 85 -34.55 -8.41 22.16
C VAL A 85 -35.08 -8.46 23.60
N ALA A 86 -36.27 -7.94 23.87
CA ALA A 86 -36.90 -8.03 25.19
C ALA A 86 -37.14 -9.49 25.61
N ILE A 87 -37.59 -10.35 24.68
CA ILE A 87 -37.87 -11.77 24.94
C ILE A 87 -36.57 -12.57 25.02
N THR A 88 -35.74 -12.52 23.98
CA THR A 88 -34.56 -13.39 23.80
C THR A 88 -33.35 -12.94 24.60
N GLY A 89 -33.21 -11.64 24.87
CA GLY A 89 -32.00 -11.06 25.45
C GLY A 89 -30.81 -10.96 24.50
N ILE A 90 -30.93 -11.42 23.24
CA ILE A 90 -29.83 -11.40 22.27
C ILE A 90 -29.62 -9.95 21.76
N PRO A 91 -28.45 -9.33 21.98
CA PRO A 91 -28.17 -8.00 21.46
C PRO A 91 -28.25 -8.01 19.93
N THR A 92 -28.98 -7.03 19.37
CA THR A 92 -29.21 -6.97 17.92
C THR A 92 -28.79 -5.60 17.40
N LYS A 93 -28.18 -5.57 16.21
CA LYS A 93 -27.80 -4.35 15.51
C LYS A 93 -28.54 -4.28 14.19
N THR A 94 -29.22 -3.18 13.91
CA THR A 94 -29.95 -2.97 12.65
C THR A 94 -29.73 -1.57 12.11
N ASP A 95 -29.60 -1.47 10.80
CA ASP A 95 -29.55 -0.21 10.08
C ASP A 95 -30.97 0.14 9.62
N MET A 96 -31.38 1.38 9.88
CA MET A 96 -32.71 1.89 9.56
C MET A 96 -32.60 3.19 8.78
N LYS A 97 -33.52 3.40 7.84
CA LYS A 97 -33.61 4.64 7.07
C LYS A 97 -34.60 5.58 7.75
N SER A 98 -34.11 6.75 8.15
CA SER A 98 -34.93 7.90 8.53
C SER A 98 -34.56 9.06 7.59
N GLU A 99 -34.67 10.31 8.04
CA GLU A 99 -34.09 11.47 7.33
C GLU A 99 -32.57 11.35 7.15
N SER A 100 -31.92 10.50 7.96
CA SER A 100 -30.53 10.08 7.79
C SER A 100 -30.42 8.57 8.02
N ASN A 101 -29.33 7.95 7.53
CA ASN A 101 -29.02 6.57 7.85
C ASN A 101 -28.62 6.48 9.33
N ILE A 102 -29.27 5.58 10.07
CA ILE A 102 -29.02 5.41 11.50
C ILE A 102 -28.72 3.94 11.76
N THR A 103 -27.59 3.68 12.40
CA THR A 103 -27.28 2.36 12.95
C THR A 103 -27.80 2.31 14.38
N THR A 104 -28.64 1.33 14.67
CA THR A 104 -29.29 1.16 15.97
C THR A 104 -28.84 -0.13 16.63
N LYS A 105 -28.43 -0.07 17.91
CA LYS A 105 -28.05 -1.24 18.71
C LYS A 105 -29.05 -1.42 19.85
N PHE A 106 -29.65 -2.60 19.93
CA PHE A 106 -30.63 -2.98 20.94
C PHE A 106 -29.99 -3.93 21.94
N GLN A 107 -30.20 -3.66 23.23
CA GLN A 107 -29.69 -4.48 24.31
C GLN A 107 -30.71 -4.60 25.43
N LYS A 108 -30.97 -5.83 25.88
CA LYS A 108 -31.81 -6.10 27.05
C LYS A 108 -31.03 -5.80 28.33
N ILE A 109 -31.67 -5.11 29.28
CA ILE A 109 -31.23 -5.00 30.67
C ILE A 109 -32.41 -5.34 31.60
N VAL A 110 -32.12 -5.86 32.78
CA VAL A 110 -33.14 -6.17 33.80
C VAL A 110 -32.82 -5.37 35.05
N ILE A 111 -33.77 -4.58 35.52
CA ILE A 111 -33.64 -3.76 36.74
C ILE A 111 -34.86 -4.08 37.61
N LEU A 112 -34.64 -4.56 38.84
CA LEU A 112 -35.72 -4.92 39.79
C LEU A 112 -36.81 -5.80 39.15
N ASP A 113 -36.38 -6.87 38.47
CA ASP A 113 -37.23 -7.84 37.75
C ASP A 113 -38.04 -7.26 36.57
N GLN A 114 -37.79 -6.02 36.19
CA GLN A 114 -38.40 -5.40 35.03
C GLN A 114 -37.44 -5.39 33.85
N THR A 115 -37.96 -5.73 32.67
CA THR A 115 -37.18 -5.78 31.43
C THR A 115 -37.20 -4.42 30.74
N TYR A 116 -36.01 -3.95 30.39
CA TYR A 116 -35.81 -2.76 29.57
C TYR A 116 -35.02 -3.13 28.32
N VAL A 117 -35.30 -2.43 27.23
CA VAL A 117 -34.49 -2.46 26.02
C VAL A 117 -33.82 -1.10 25.86
N VAL A 118 -32.51 -1.09 25.96
CA VAL A 118 -31.67 0.09 25.69
C VAL A 118 -31.33 0.11 24.21
N ILE A 119 -31.62 1.23 23.56
CA ILE A 119 -31.40 1.46 22.14
C ILE A 119 -30.35 2.55 22.02
N SER A 120 -29.17 2.21 21.53
CA SER A 120 -28.10 3.18 21.24
C SER A 120 -28.14 3.57 19.77
N LEU A 121 -28.22 4.86 19.49
CA LEU A 121 -28.27 5.41 18.13
C LEU A 121 -26.90 5.94 17.71
N LYS A 122 -26.46 5.54 16.52
CA LYS A 122 -25.30 6.14 15.86
C LYS A 122 -25.73 6.64 14.49
N GLN A 123 -25.85 7.96 14.37
CA GLN A 123 -26.06 8.59 13.07
C GLN A 123 -24.79 8.40 12.23
N THR A 124 -24.90 7.69 11.12
CA THR A 124 -23.81 7.64 10.14
C THR A 124 -23.78 8.99 9.46
N LYS A 125 -22.75 9.80 9.75
CA LYS A 125 -22.51 11.03 9.00
C LYS A 125 -22.50 10.65 7.52
N GLU A 126 -23.25 11.37 6.69
CA GLU A 126 -23.04 11.39 5.24
C GLU A 126 -21.64 11.96 4.99
N GLY A 127 -20.62 11.12 5.18
CA GLY A 127 -19.28 11.42 4.71
C GLY A 127 -19.39 11.55 3.20
N LYS A 128 -18.94 12.70 2.66
CA LYS A 128 -18.63 12.89 1.23
C LYS A 128 -18.22 11.54 0.67
N GLN A 129 -19.06 10.95 -0.19
CA GLN A 129 -18.98 9.56 -0.64
C GLN A 129 -17.51 9.10 -0.75
N VAL A 130 -16.98 8.59 0.35
CA VAL A 130 -15.88 7.65 0.31
C VAL A 130 -16.61 6.48 -0.29
N VAL A 131 -16.28 6.21 -1.55
CA VAL A 131 -17.01 5.30 -2.42
C VAL A 131 -17.36 4.05 -1.58
N PRO A 132 -18.59 3.52 -1.66
CA PRO A 132 -19.08 2.43 -0.81
C PRO A 132 -18.13 1.20 -0.73
N PHE A 133 -17.18 1.07 -1.67
CA PHE A 133 -16.13 0.06 -1.74
C PHE A 133 -15.34 -0.14 -0.43
N LEU A 134 -15.01 0.91 0.34
CA LEU A 134 -14.12 0.75 1.51
C LEU A 134 -14.79 0.24 2.79
N ASN A 135 -16.12 0.16 2.84
CA ASN A 135 -16.85 -0.10 4.10
C ASN A 135 -17.40 -1.53 4.23
N HIS A 136 -17.31 -2.35 3.18
CA HIS A 136 -17.80 -3.73 3.20
C HIS A 136 -16.72 -4.66 2.61
N GLY A 137 -16.02 -5.40 3.47
CA GLY A 137 -15.21 -6.53 3.02
C GLY A 137 -16.14 -7.63 2.45
N PRO A 138 -15.89 -8.14 1.24
CA PRO A 138 -16.77 -9.12 0.62
C PRO A 138 -16.64 -10.51 1.28
N THR A 139 -17.73 -11.27 1.28
CA THR A 139 -17.71 -12.74 1.34
C THR A 139 -16.95 -13.30 0.13
N ASP A 140 -16.21 -14.39 0.28
CA ASP A 140 -15.22 -14.93 -0.69
C ASP A 140 -15.64 -14.91 -2.17
N GLU A 141 -16.91 -15.19 -2.49
CA GLU A 141 -17.42 -15.26 -3.87
C GLU A 141 -17.36 -13.92 -4.64
N HIS A 142 -17.17 -12.79 -3.96
CA HIS A 142 -17.12 -11.46 -4.59
C HIS A 142 -15.75 -10.78 -4.54
N LEU A 143 -14.72 -11.45 -3.99
CA LEU A 143 -13.39 -10.85 -3.85
C LEU A 143 -12.77 -10.46 -5.20
N VAL A 144 -12.82 -11.38 -6.16
CA VAL A 144 -12.28 -11.12 -7.51
C VAL A 144 -13.01 -9.95 -8.15
N THR A 145 -14.34 -9.90 -8.03
CA THR A 145 -15.14 -8.77 -8.56
C THR A 145 -14.73 -7.44 -7.93
N TYR A 146 -14.50 -7.41 -6.62
CA TYR A 146 -14.08 -6.21 -5.91
C TYR A 146 -12.69 -5.72 -6.36
N LEU A 147 -11.74 -6.65 -6.51
CA LEU A 147 -10.41 -6.31 -7.02
C LEU A 147 -10.47 -5.83 -8.46
N CYS A 148 -11.33 -6.46 -9.28
CA CYS A 148 -11.58 -6.00 -10.63
C CYS A 148 -12.10 -4.56 -10.64
N ASP A 149 -13.10 -4.25 -9.82
CA ASP A 149 -13.66 -2.91 -9.71
C ASP A 149 -12.59 -1.90 -9.24
N ALA A 150 -11.75 -2.26 -8.26
CA ALA A 150 -10.68 -1.38 -7.77
C ALA A 150 -9.63 -1.07 -8.85
N ILE A 151 -9.27 -2.06 -9.66
CA ILE A 151 -8.32 -1.91 -10.77
C ILE A 151 -8.94 -1.08 -11.89
N GLU A 152 -10.19 -1.36 -12.28
CA GLU A 152 -10.88 -0.66 -13.37
C GLU A 152 -11.14 0.82 -13.07
N ASN A 153 -11.36 1.15 -11.79
CA ASN A 153 -11.49 2.53 -11.31
C ASN A 153 -10.14 3.20 -11.02
N ASP A 154 -9.02 2.55 -11.35
CA ASP A 154 -7.66 3.05 -11.18
C ASP A 154 -7.34 3.53 -9.75
N ILE A 155 -7.88 2.86 -8.74
CA ILE A 155 -7.70 3.26 -7.33
C ILE A 155 -6.21 3.33 -6.97
N ILE A 156 -5.40 2.42 -7.50
CA ILE A 156 -3.95 2.39 -7.28
C ILE A 156 -3.28 3.62 -7.90
N GLY A 157 -3.50 3.89 -9.19
CA GLY A 157 -2.92 5.06 -9.87
C GLY A 157 -3.33 6.38 -9.23
N LEU A 158 -4.62 6.53 -8.90
CA LEU A 158 -5.16 7.70 -8.21
C LEU A 158 -4.59 7.91 -6.82
N THR A 159 -4.37 6.83 -6.06
CA THR A 159 -3.81 6.94 -4.71
C THR A 159 -2.31 7.26 -4.74
N LEU A 160 -1.58 6.72 -5.71
CA LEU A 160 -0.16 7.01 -5.90
C LEU A 160 0.09 8.37 -6.56
N GLY A 161 -0.91 8.96 -7.20
CA GLY A 161 -0.74 10.16 -8.03
C GLY A 161 0.12 9.89 -9.26
N VAL A 162 0.09 8.66 -9.79
CA VAL A 162 0.87 8.24 -10.96
C VAL A 162 -0.10 7.96 -12.10
N ASP A 163 -0.12 8.85 -13.08
CA ASP A 163 -1.00 8.78 -14.25
C ASP A 163 -0.47 7.87 -15.37
N CYS A 164 0.78 7.43 -15.28
CA CYS A 164 1.44 6.54 -16.22
C CYS A 164 1.45 5.06 -15.76
N LEU A 165 0.64 4.72 -14.76
CA LEU A 165 0.52 3.37 -14.23
C LEU A 165 -0.38 2.50 -15.12
N TYR A 166 0.08 1.30 -15.42
CA TYR A 166 -0.66 0.28 -16.16
C TYR A 166 -0.86 -0.91 -15.24
N VAL A 167 -2.10 -1.15 -14.84
CA VAL A 167 -2.44 -2.23 -13.91
C VAL A 167 -3.31 -3.23 -14.63
N GLN A 168 -3.02 -4.51 -14.41
CA GLN A 168 -3.83 -5.61 -14.93
C GLN A 168 -3.82 -6.79 -13.96
N LEU A 169 -4.98 -7.43 -13.82
CA LEU A 169 -5.18 -8.70 -13.14
C LEU A 169 -5.37 -9.77 -14.21
N THR A 170 -4.46 -10.73 -14.28
CA THR A 170 -4.45 -11.76 -15.34
C THR A 170 -4.38 -13.16 -14.76
N SER A 171 -4.75 -14.17 -15.55
CA SER A 171 -4.42 -15.57 -15.25
C SER A 171 -2.91 -15.80 -15.34
N HIS A 172 -2.44 -16.93 -14.80
CA HIS A 172 -1.07 -17.40 -14.95
C HIS A 172 -0.68 -17.56 -16.43
N VAL A 173 0.52 -17.11 -16.79
CA VAL A 173 1.14 -17.45 -18.08
C VAL A 173 1.82 -18.80 -17.90
N ILE A 174 1.31 -19.85 -18.55
CA ILE A 174 1.98 -21.15 -18.54
C ILE A 174 3.22 -21.07 -19.43
N LEU A 175 4.42 -21.11 -18.83
CA LEU A 175 5.64 -21.43 -19.56
C LEU A 175 5.69 -22.93 -19.80
N GLN A 176 6.04 -23.32 -21.02
CA GLN A 176 5.91 -24.66 -21.59
C GLN A 176 6.73 -25.77 -20.87
N LEU A 177 7.33 -25.50 -19.70
CA LEU A 177 8.37 -26.33 -19.10
C LEU A 177 8.32 -26.50 -17.57
N SER A 178 7.25 -26.14 -16.85
CA SER A 178 7.20 -26.49 -15.42
C SER A 178 7.05 -28.02 -15.25
N PRO A 179 8.05 -28.74 -14.69
CA PRO A 179 7.95 -30.18 -14.46
C PRO A 179 7.09 -30.51 -13.22
N ILE A 180 6.63 -29.48 -12.51
CA ILE A 180 5.95 -29.60 -11.22
C ILE A 180 4.45 -29.58 -11.47
N ALA A 181 3.90 -30.80 -11.50
CA ALA A 181 2.52 -31.19 -11.14
C ALA A 181 1.34 -30.56 -11.92
N HIS A 182 0.62 -31.43 -12.65
CA HIS A 182 -0.85 -31.57 -12.75
C HIS A 182 -1.80 -30.35 -12.71
N ILE A 183 -1.37 -29.14 -13.03
CA ILE A 183 -2.30 -28.02 -13.24
C ILE A 183 -2.97 -28.21 -14.60
N HIS A 184 -4.30 -28.24 -14.62
CA HIS A 184 -5.08 -28.32 -15.84
C HIS A 184 -4.71 -27.15 -16.76
N GLN A 185 -4.08 -27.46 -17.90
CA GLN A 185 -3.71 -26.48 -18.91
C GLN A 185 -4.98 -25.87 -19.50
N MET A 186 -5.37 -24.67 -19.04
CA MET A 186 -6.52 -23.97 -19.62
C MET A 186 -6.20 -23.38 -21.00
N TRP A 187 -4.93 -22.99 -21.26
CA TRP A 187 -4.53 -22.29 -22.49
C TRP A 187 -3.15 -22.68 -23.01
N GLU A 188 -2.88 -22.34 -24.28
CA GLU A 188 -1.55 -22.47 -24.89
C GLU A 188 -0.53 -21.48 -24.29
N PRO A 189 0.79 -21.80 -24.30
CA PRO A 189 1.82 -20.94 -23.74
C PRO A 189 1.79 -19.52 -24.30
N GLY A 190 1.82 -18.50 -23.44
CA GLY A 190 1.74 -17.09 -23.85
C GLY A 190 0.32 -16.56 -24.08
N VAL A 191 -0.72 -17.34 -23.75
CA VAL A 191 -2.11 -16.87 -23.68
C VAL A 191 -2.52 -16.67 -22.22
N VAL A 192 -3.09 -15.49 -21.92
CA VAL A 192 -3.62 -15.15 -20.60
C VAL A 192 -5.02 -14.61 -20.69
N THR A 193 -5.85 -14.86 -19.68
CA THR A 193 -7.16 -14.24 -19.51
C THR A 193 -7.03 -13.00 -18.64
N TYR A 194 -7.66 -11.90 -19.06
CA TYR A 194 -7.71 -10.65 -18.30
C TYR A 194 -8.96 -10.64 -17.42
N TYR A 195 -8.77 -10.48 -16.12
CA TYR A 195 -9.86 -10.33 -15.16
C TYR A 195 -10.20 -8.87 -14.93
N ALA A 196 -9.19 -7.99 -14.93
CA ALA A 196 -9.37 -6.56 -14.88
C ALA A 196 -8.17 -5.82 -15.44
N VAL A 197 -8.41 -4.61 -15.92
CA VAL A 197 -7.37 -3.68 -16.37
C VAL A 197 -7.75 -2.28 -15.96
N ASN A 198 -6.77 -1.44 -15.65
CA ASN A 198 -7.05 -0.02 -15.40
C ASN A 198 -7.25 0.75 -16.73
N PRO A 199 -7.72 2.02 -16.69
CA PRO A 199 -7.97 2.83 -17.88
C PRO A 199 -6.78 2.98 -18.82
N ASN A 200 -5.56 3.04 -18.30
CA ASN A 200 -4.36 3.15 -19.14
C ASN A 200 -4.08 1.87 -19.92
N THR A 201 -4.17 0.71 -19.26
CA THR A 201 -4.06 -0.60 -19.92
C THR A 201 -5.21 -0.81 -20.92
N ALA A 202 -6.45 -0.45 -20.56
CA ALA A 202 -7.61 -0.54 -21.45
C ALA A 202 -7.41 0.30 -22.73
N ARG A 203 -6.87 1.51 -22.59
CA ARG A 203 -6.55 2.41 -23.71
C ARG A 203 -5.52 1.81 -24.66
N MET A 204 -4.52 1.09 -24.16
CA MET A 204 -3.55 0.37 -25.01
C MET A 204 -4.20 -0.73 -25.85
N CYS A 205 -5.29 -1.31 -25.36
CA CYS A 205 -6.05 -2.35 -26.06
C CYS A 205 -7.21 -1.77 -26.89
N GLY A 206 -7.42 -0.45 -26.89
CA GLY A 206 -8.52 0.20 -27.61
C GLY A 206 -9.91 -0.13 -27.06
N ILE A 207 -10.04 -0.41 -25.76
CA ILE A 207 -11.29 -0.80 -25.10
C ILE A 207 -11.54 -0.01 -23.82
N ALA A 208 -12.75 -0.11 -23.27
CA ALA A 208 -13.05 0.35 -21.91
C ALA A 208 -12.57 -0.69 -20.86
N PRO A 209 -12.24 -0.29 -19.62
CA PRO A 209 -11.72 -1.19 -18.58
C PRO A 209 -12.54 -2.48 -18.38
N HIS A 210 -13.83 -2.34 -18.12
CA HIS A 210 -14.76 -3.46 -17.89
C HIS A 210 -14.89 -4.41 -19.10
N MET A 211 -14.54 -3.96 -20.32
CA MET A 211 -14.60 -4.79 -21.52
C MET A 211 -13.43 -5.77 -21.62
N ALA A 212 -12.42 -5.68 -20.76
CA ALA A 212 -11.31 -6.61 -20.72
C ALA A 212 -11.66 -7.90 -19.97
N ARG A 213 -12.68 -7.88 -19.10
CA ARG A 213 -13.08 -9.02 -18.27
C ARG A 213 -13.35 -10.26 -19.12
N GLY A 214 -12.66 -11.35 -18.81
CA GLY A 214 -12.79 -12.64 -19.48
C GLY A 214 -12.15 -12.72 -20.86
N LYS A 215 -11.62 -11.62 -21.43
CA LYS A 215 -10.94 -11.65 -22.71
C LYS A 215 -9.55 -12.22 -22.57
N THR A 216 -9.12 -12.94 -23.59
CA THR A 216 -7.76 -13.46 -23.73
C THR A 216 -6.81 -12.43 -24.33
N SER A 217 -5.51 -12.64 -24.15
CA SER A 217 -4.47 -11.87 -24.83
C SER A 217 -4.60 -11.90 -26.36
N VAL A 218 -5.11 -13.00 -26.92
CA VAL A 218 -5.37 -13.14 -28.36
C VAL A 218 -6.50 -12.19 -28.80
N GLU A 219 -7.62 -12.18 -28.07
CA GLU A 219 -8.75 -11.29 -28.36
C GLU A 219 -8.40 -9.80 -28.18
N LEU A 220 -7.42 -9.51 -27.33
CA LEU A 220 -6.88 -8.15 -27.12
C LEU A 220 -5.69 -7.82 -28.03
N ASN A 221 -5.37 -8.66 -29.02
CA ASN A 221 -4.25 -8.50 -29.95
C ASN A 221 -2.89 -8.23 -29.25
N ARG A 222 -2.64 -8.92 -28.13
CA ARG A 222 -1.37 -8.82 -27.39
C ARG A 222 -0.33 -9.76 -27.98
N SER A 223 0.92 -9.32 -27.99
CA SER A 223 2.05 -10.09 -28.53
C SER A 223 2.36 -11.31 -27.66
N LYS A 224 2.15 -12.50 -28.21
CA LYS A 224 2.47 -13.78 -27.56
C LYS A 224 3.97 -13.88 -27.18
N PRO A 225 4.95 -13.53 -28.05
CA PRO A 225 6.36 -13.52 -27.67
C PRO A 225 6.70 -12.61 -26.49
N GLU A 226 6.06 -11.44 -26.39
CA GLU A 226 6.30 -10.50 -25.28
C GLU A 226 5.76 -11.03 -23.95
N LEU A 227 4.58 -11.66 -23.96
CA LEU A 227 3.99 -12.28 -22.76
C LEU A 227 4.84 -13.46 -22.26
N ILE A 228 5.34 -14.29 -23.18
CA ILE A 228 6.27 -15.39 -22.84
C ILE A 228 7.55 -14.81 -22.21
N ARG A 229 8.13 -13.78 -22.83
CA ARG A 229 9.34 -13.13 -22.30
C ARG A 229 9.12 -12.52 -20.92
N ALA A 230 8.00 -11.83 -20.70
CA ALA A 230 7.65 -11.26 -19.40
C ALA A 230 7.50 -12.35 -18.33
N ALA A 231 6.84 -13.46 -18.67
CA ALA A 231 6.69 -14.60 -17.77
C ALA A 231 8.04 -15.24 -17.41
N SER A 232 8.95 -15.43 -18.39
CA SER A 232 10.30 -15.93 -18.13
C SER A 232 11.09 -15.00 -17.22
N LEU A 233 11.07 -13.69 -17.48
CA LEU A 233 11.74 -12.71 -16.62
C LEU A 233 11.14 -12.69 -15.20
N SER A 234 9.82 -12.84 -15.08
CA SER A 234 9.17 -12.95 -13.78
C SER A 234 9.65 -14.19 -13.01
N ASP A 235 9.72 -15.35 -13.66
CA ASP A 235 10.24 -16.58 -13.04
C ASP A 235 11.70 -16.41 -12.59
N GLU A 236 12.54 -15.83 -13.45
CA GLU A 236 13.96 -15.61 -13.19
C GLU A 236 14.24 -14.63 -12.05
N THR A 237 13.34 -13.66 -11.85
CA THR A 237 13.48 -12.58 -10.85
C THR A 237 12.58 -12.75 -9.64
N LEU A 238 11.91 -13.90 -9.52
CA LEU A 238 11.03 -14.20 -8.39
C LEU A 238 11.85 -14.34 -7.10
N ASP A 239 11.60 -13.46 -6.14
CA ASP A 239 12.06 -13.62 -4.78
C ASP A 239 11.14 -14.63 -4.06
N PRO A 240 11.66 -15.81 -3.62
CA PRO A 240 10.83 -16.82 -2.98
C PRO A 240 10.30 -16.39 -1.61
N VAL A 241 10.84 -15.33 -1.00
CA VAL A 241 10.38 -14.85 0.31
C VAL A 241 9.25 -13.85 0.16
N SER A 242 9.45 -12.78 -0.62
CA SER A 242 8.40 -11.78 -0.86
C SER A 242 7.36 -12.23 -1.89
N GLN A 243 7.71 -13.26 -2.68
CA GLN A 243 6.95 -13.75 -3.82
C GLN A 243 6.74 -12.67 -4.89
N ARG A 244 7.62 -11.68 -4.92
CA ARG A 244 7.62 -10.59 -5.90
C ARG A 244 8.66 -10.84 -6.97
N SER A 245 8.34 -10.42 -8.19
CA SER A 245 9.26 -10.32 -9.31
C SER A 245 9.31 -8.88 -9.77
N SER A 246 10.51 -8.28 -9.74
CA SER A 246 10.76 -6.91 -10.19
C SER A 246 11.72 -6.96 -11.35
N PHE A 247 11.29 -6.54 -12.54
CA PHE A 247 12.13 -6.59 -13.74
C PHE A 247 11.80 -5.50 -14.75
N ASN A 248 12.77 -5.25 -15.65
CA ASN A 248 12.61 -4.33 -16.77
C ASN A 248 12.46 -5.12 -18.07
N MET A 249 11.51 -4.72 -18.92
CA MET A 249 11.32 -5.30 -20.25
C MET A 249 11.35 -4.24 -21.33
N ASN A 250 12.26 -4.37 -22.28
CA ASN A 250 12.34 -3.49 -23.45
C ASN A 250 11.38 -3.96 -24.54
N MET A 251 10.42 -3.11 -24.90
CA MET A 251 9.31 -3.35 -25.86
C MET A 251 9.61 -2.85 -27.29
N GLY A 252 10.85 -2.44 -27.58
CA GLY A 252 11.22 -1.80 -28.84
C GLY A 252 12.22 -0.67 -28.62
N SER A 253 12.49 0.11 -29.69
CA SER A 253 13.65 1.02 -29.74
C SER A 253 13.73 2.00 -28.58
N ASP A 254 12.59 2.38 -27.99
CA ASP A 254 12.53 3.41 -26.97
C ASP A 254 11.34 3.19 -26.02
N THR A 255 11.10 1.98 -25.54
CA THR A 255 10.12 1.80 -24.46
C THR A 255 10.57 0.69 -23.53
N THR A 256 10.78 1.04 -22.27
CA THR A 256 11.07 0.12 -21.18
C THR A 256 9.86 0.06 -20.27
N LEU A 257 9.35 -1.15 -20.04
CA LEU A 257 8.35 -1.42 -19.03
C LEU A 257 9.07 -1.82 -17.75
N PHE A 258 8.90 -1.04 -16.69
CA PHE A 258 9.21 -1.53 -15.35
C PHE A 258 8.01 -2.34 -14.88
N MET A 259 8.22 -3.61 -14.53
CA MET A 259 7.17 -4.51 -14.09
C MET A 259 7.39 -4.96 -12.66
N GLU A 260 6.33 -4.85 -11.88
CA GLU A 260 6.19 -5.45 -10.56
C GLU A 260 5.08 -6.49 -10.66
N MET A 261 5.45 -7.74 -10.42
CA MET A 261 4.52 -8.87 -10.34
C MET A 261 4.58 -9.44 -8.94
N LYS A 262 3.44 -9.61 -8.30
CA LYS A 262 3.36 -10.32 -7.03
C LYS A 262 2.68 -11.66 -7.26
N ARG A 263 3.41 -12.74 -7.00
CA ARG A 263 2.91 -14.09 -6.76
C ARG A 263 2.66 -14.18 -5.27
N ASP A 264 1.73 -15.00 -4.83
CA ASP A 264 1.68 -15.35 -3.42
C ASP A 264 1.12 -16.77 -3.30
N PRO A 265 1.97 -17.77 -3.06
CA PRO A 265 1.55 -19.14 -2.84
C PRO A 265 1.03 -19.36 -1.41
N ASP A 266 1.48 -18.55 -0.44
CA ASP A 266 1.24 -18.80 1.01
C ASP A 266 0.48 -17.67 1.72
N VAL A 267 0.55 -16.42 1.25
CA VAL A 267 -0.19 -15.27 1.81
C VAL A 267 -1.25 -14.81 0.81
N MET A 268 -2.48 -15.27 1.04
CA MET A 268 -3.69 -14.88 0.28
C MET A 268 -3.66 -15.26 -1.20
N GLN A 269 -4.11 -16.49 -1.46
CA GLN A 269 -4.91 -16.76 -2.65
C GLN A 269 -6.02 -15.70 -2.75
N ILE A 270 -5.89 -14.70 -3.63
CA ILE A 270 -7.08 -14.01 -4.16
C ILE A 270 -7.96 -15.09 -4.84
N THR A 271 -7.28 -15.96 -5.57
CA THR A 271 -7.66 -17.32 -6.02
C THR A 271 -6.37 -17.91 -6.59
N PRO A 272 -6.08 -19.23 -6.50
CA PRO A 272 -4.97 -19.82 -7.25
C PRO A 272 -5.06 -19.38 -8.72
N GLU A 273 -3.91 -19.08 -9.32
CA GLU A 273 -3.75 -18.72 -10.75
C GLU A 273 -3.96 -17.24 -11.15
N LEU A 274 -4.17 -16.32 -10.21
CA LEU A 274 -4.26 -14.87 -10.51
C LEU A 274 -2.97 -14.10 -10.25
N TYR A 275 -2.64 -13.18 -11.16
CA TYR A 275 -1.43 -12.37 -11.16
C TYR A 275 -1.80 -10.89 -11.23
N LEU A 276 -1.41 -10.13 -10.21
CA LEU A 276 -1.45 -8.67 -10.26
C LEU A 276 -0.15 -8.18 -10.89
N ASN A 277 -0.28 -7.49 -12.02
CA ASN A 277 0.83 -6.88 -12.72
C ASN A 277 0.67 -5.37 -12.65
N ILE A 278 1.68 -4.71 -12.12
CA ILE A 278 1.79 -3.25 -12.08
C ILE A 278 2.96 -2.87 -12.97
N MET A 279 2.69 -2.06 -13.98
CA MET A 279 3.68 -1.67 -14.97
C MET A 279 3.78 -0.15 -15.07
N ILE A 280 5.00 0.36 -15.22
CA ILE A 280 5.26 1.73 -15.65
C ILE A 280 5.86 1.70 -17.04
N VAL A 281 5.24 2.44 -17.95
CA VAL A 281 5.78 2.64 -19.29
C VAL A 281 6.76 3.81 -19.26
N ARG A 282 8.05 3.50 -19.31
CA ARG A 282 9.08 4.47 -19.63
C ARG A 282 9.24 4.52 -21.14
N ARG A 283 8.62 5.51 -21.78
CA ARG A 283 8.99 5.83 -23.17
C ARG A 283 10.42 6.35 -23.14
N GLY A 284 11.33 5.55 -23.68
CA GLY A 284 12.67 5.96 -24.08
C GLY A 284 12.55 7.28 -24.81
N GLN A 285 13.38 8.22 -24.39
CA GLN A 285 13.34 9.56 -24.94
C GLN A 285 14.11 9.55 -26.26
N ALA A 286 13.53 8.92 -27.29
CA ALA A 286 14.03 9.02 -28.64
C ALA A 286 14.10 10.51 -29.00
N ASN A 287 15.30 11.08 -28.96
CA ASN A 287 15.61 12.47 -29.35
C ASN A 287 15.13 13.60 -28.43
N LYS A 288 14.85 13.40 -27.14
CA LYS A 288 14.70 14.59 -26.28
C LYS A 288 16.08 15.19 -26.00
N ARG A 289 16.16 16.52 -26.14
CA ARG A 289 17.26 17.32 -25.59
C ARG A 289 17.58 16.84 -24.17
N PRO A 290 18.85 16.94 -23.72
CA PRO A 290 19.23 16.66 -22.34
C PRO A 290 18.15 17.16 -21.39
N GLN A 291 17.67 16.30 -20.48
CA GLN A 291 16.63 16.70 -19.56
C GLN A 291 17.06 17.98 -18.87
N SER A 292 16.29 19.06 -19.06
CA SER A 292 16.49 20.28 -18.31
C SER A 292 16.49 19.90 -16.85
N ILE A 293 17.55 20.29 -16.14
CA ILE A 293 17.61 20.17 -14.68
C ILE A 293 16.30 20.75 -14.15
N VAL A 294 15.54 19.93 -13.44
CA VAL A 294 14.25 20.35 -12.88
C VAL A 294 14.58 20.99 -11.54
N ASP A 295 14.15 22.24 -11.33
CA ASP A 295 14.33 22.95 -10.05
C ASP A 295 13.57 22.30 -8.88
N LYS A 296 12.66 21.36 -9.18
CA LYS A 296 11.94 20.59 -8.17
C LYS A 296 12.88 19.57 -7.53
N LYS A 297 13.19 19.80 -6.25
CA LYS A 297 13.99 18.88 -5.43
C LYS A 297 13.23 17.58 -5.21
N GLY A 298 13.81 16.46 -5.64
CA GLY A 298 13.38 15.12 -5.21
C GLY A 298 13.65 14.87 -3.73
N VAL A 299 13.10 13.79 -3.20
CA VAL A 299 13.31 13.38 -1.79
C VAL A 299 14.62 12.62 -1.70
N VAL A 300 15.55 13.15 -0.90
CA VAL A 300 16.83 12.50 -0.58
C VAL A 300 16.65 11.75 0.74
N ALA A 301 16.83 10.43 0.72
CA ALA A 301 16.75 9.64 1.94
C ALA A 301 17.99 9.86 2.80
N GLU A 302 17.85 9.77 4.12
CA GLU A 302 18.97 9.87 5.06
C GLU A 302 19.91 8.66 4.96
N SER A 303 19.35 7.47 4.71
CA SER A 303 20.11 6.24 4.49
C SER A 303 19.52 5.37 3.38
N TYR A 304 20.37 4.55 2.77
CA TYR A 304 20.03 3.58 1.74
C TYR A 304 20.51 2.17 2.12
N LYS A 305 19.61 1.19 2.02
CA LYS A 305 19.99 -0.23 2.06
C LYS A 305 20.82 -0.57 0.83
N LYS A 306 21.58 -1.66 0.91
CA LYS A 306 22.50 -2.09 -0.16
C LYS A 306 21.82 -2.19 -1.54
N HIS A 307 20.66 -2.83 -1.64
CA HIS A 307 19.96 -3.01 -2.91
C HIS A 307 19.40 -1.67 -3.43
N GLN A 308 18.73 -0.88 -2.58
CA GLN A 308 18.26 0.47 -2.92
C GLN A 308 19.41 1.35 -3.45
N TRP A 309 20.58 1.30 -2.80
CA TRP A 309 21.76 2.03 -3.25
C TRP A 309 22.24 1.55 -4.62
N GLU A 310 22.31 0.24 -4.86
CA GLU A 310 22.70 -0.30 -6.17
C GLU A 310 21.71 0.10 -7.28
N THR A 311 20.40 0.04 -7.04
CA THR A 311 19.37 0.50 -7.98
C THR A 311 19.50 2.00 -8.25
N LEU A 312 19.67 2.81 -7.21
CA LEU A 312 19.84 4.26 -7.33
C LEU A 312 21.09 4.61 -8.16
N LEU A 313 22.21 3.89 -7.95
CA LEU A 313 23.43 4.07 -8.71
C LEU A 313 23.27 3.74 -10.21
N GLU A 314 22.45 2.74 -10.56
CA GLU A 314 22.11 2.48 -11.96
C GLU A 314 21.40 3.68 -12.60
N ASP A 315 20.43 4.25 -11.91
CA ASP A 315 19.67 5.38 -12.44
C ASP A 315 20.49 6.67 -12.50
N ILE A 316 21.42 6.85 -11.57
CA ILE A 316 22.41 7.93 -11.62
C ILE A 316 23.32 7.79 -12.85
N LEU A 317 23.81 6.59 -13.17
CA LEU A 317 24.59 6.37 -14.39
C LEU A 317 23.79 6.74 -15.65
N ARG A 318 22.51 6.37 -15.71
CA ARG A 318 21.63 6.74 -16.82
C ARG A 318 21.43 8.26 -16.89
N PHE A 319 21.19 8.92 -15.76
CA PHE A 319 21.04 10.38 -15.69
C PHE A 319 22.31 11.12 -16.15
N VAL A 320 23.48 10.67 -15.70
CA VAL A 320 24.76 11.28 -16.07
C VAL A 320 25.16 10.99 -17.51
N SER A 321 24.65 9.92 -18.12
CA SER A 321 24.80 9.71 -19.57
C SER A 321 24.18 10.80 -20.42
N GLU A 322 23.15 11.46 -19.91
CA GLU A 322 22.51 12.62 -20.54
C GLU A 322 23.14 13.95 -20.06
N ASN A 323 23.91 13.91 -18.97
CA ASN A 323 24.45 15.07 -18.25
C ASN A 323 25.93 14.85 -17.86
N VAL A 324 26.77 14.65 -18.88
CA VAL A 324 28.18 14.21 -18.71
C VAL A 324 29.04 15.17 -17.88
N GLN A 325 28.61 16.42 -17.67
CA GLN A 325 29.28 17.39 -16.81
C GLN A 325 29.41 16.92 -15.34
N TYR A 326 28.57 15.98 -14.91
CA TYR A 326 28.64 15.38 -13.57
C TYR A 326 29.59 14.18 -13.50
N ALA A 327 30.31 13.85 -14.57
CA ALA A 327 31.33 12.82 -14.58
C ALA A 327 32.73 13.44 -14.69
N SER A 328 33.66 12.91 -13.92
CA SER A 328 35.08 13.25 -14.03
C SER A 328 35.68 12.57 -15.24
N THR A 329 36.49 13.29 -16.02
CA THR A 329 37.31 12.72 -17.11
C THR A 329 38.69 12.27 -16.61
N THR A 330 39.01 12.53 -15.34
CA THR A 330 40.27 12.14 -14.71
C THR A 330 40.00 11.21 -13.52
N LYS A 331 40.95 10.32 -13.26
CA LYS A 331 40.93 9.46 -12.07
C LYS A 331 41.30 10.33 -10.87
N LEU A 332 40.46 10.32 -9.84
CA LEU A 332 40.62 11.15 -8.65
C LEU A 332 41.30 10.36 -7.54
N GLU A 333 42.15 11.03 -6.79
CA GLU A 333 42.73 10.54 -5.55
C GLU A 333 41.69 10.56 -4.42
N ILE A 334 41.89 9.71 -3.41
CA ILE A 334 40.99 9.65 -2.25
C ILE A 334 41.28 10.87 -1.35
N PRO A 335 40.28 11.72 -1.04
CA PRO A 335 40.49 12.92 -0.24
C PRO A 335 40.79 12.58 1.23
N ASP A 336 41.56 13.42 1.92
CA ASP A 336 41.92 13.22 3.34
C ASP A 336 40.70 13.09 4.26
N GLU A 337 39.59 13.74 3.91
CA GLU A 337 38.32 13.66 4.64
C GLU A 337 37.78 12.22 4.74
N PHE A 338 38.03 11.39 3.73
CA PHE A 338 37.63 9.99 3.73
C PHE A 338 38.25 9.21 4.90
N PHE A 339 39.48 9.56 5.30
CA PHE A 339 40.20 8.85 6.37
C PHE A 339 39.81 9.30 7.78
N ARG A 340 39.07 10.41 7.91
CA ARG A 340 38.67 10.95 9.22
C ARG A 340 37.58 10.13 9.92
N ASN A 341 36.78 9.38 9.16
CA ASN A 341 35.69 8.57 9.67
C ASN A 341 35.57 7.27 8.86
N SER A 342 35.52 6.12 9.54
CA SER A 342 35.39 4.81 8.89
C SER A 342 34.03 4.60 8.20
N GLN A 343 33.03 5.42 8.53
CA GLN A 343 31.73 5.44 7.86
C GLN A 343 31.71 6.27 6.57
N ASN A 344 32.76 7.06 6.30
CA ASN A 344 32.81 7.85 5.08
C ASN A 344 32.95 6.95 3.84
N ILE A 345 32.24 7.33 2.79
CA ILE A 345 32.27 6.68 1.49
C ILE A 345 32.67 7.74 0.47
N PHE A 346 33.82 7.57 -0.18
CA PHE A 346 34.18 8.41 -1.31
C PHE A 346 33.66 7.78 -2.59
N CYS A 347 32.83 8.49 -3.34
CA CYS A 347 32.19 7.98 -4.53
C CYS A 347 32.17 9.06 -5.62
N TYR A 348 32.49 8.68 -6.86
CA TYR A 348 32.35 9.58 -8.01
C TYR A 348 32.08 8.80 -9.30
N ILE A 349 31.62 9.52 -10.32
CA ILE A 349 31.37 8.97 -11.66
C ILE A 349 32.54 9.35 -12.55
N TYR A 350 33.12 8.37 -13.22
CA TYR A 350 34.22 8.51 -14.16
C TYR A 350 33.73 8.27 -15.59
N HIS A 351 34.08 9.17 -16.50
CA HIS A 351 33.82 9.05 -17.92
C HIS A 351 35.08 8.52 -18.64
N GLY A 352 35.06 7.23 -18.98
CA GLY A 352 36.11 6.51 -19.66
C GLY A 352 36.25 5.07 -19.14
N SER A 353 37.31 4.38 -19.56
CA SER A 353 37.65 3.08 -18.97
C SER A 353 38.53 3.27 -17.74
N PHE A 354 38.02 2.98 -16.55
CA PHE A 354 38.83 3.03 -15.33
C PHE A 354 39.82 1.87 -15.28
N LEU A 355 39.46 0.73 -15.87
CA LEU A 355 40.26 -0.48 -15.88
C LEU A 355 41.17 -0.58 -17.11
N PRO A 356 42.44 -1.02 -16.93
CA PRO A 356 43.11 -1.28 -15.64
C PRO A 356 43.41 0.02 -14.88
N SER A 357 43.15 0.05 -13.57
CA SER A 357 43.37 1.26 -12.75
C SER A 357 44.84 1.53 -12.45
N ARG A 358 45.65 0.47 -12.31
CA ARG A 358 46.98 0.50 -11.68
C ARG A 358 46.93 1.35 -10.40
N SER A 359 47.91 2.24 -10.21
CA SER A 359 48.05 3.19 -9.08
C SER A 359 47.61 4.62 -9.44
N ALA A 360 46.72 4.78 -10.43
CA ALA A 360 46.33 6.10 -10.92
C ALA A 360 45.48 6.92 -9.93
N ASP A 361 45.01 6.29 -8.84
CA ASP A 361 44.28 6.93 -7.73
C ASP A 361 45.11 6.95 -6.43
N GLY A 362 46.44 6.83 -6.55
CA GLY A 362 47.38 6.91 -5.43
C GLY A 362 47.66 5.58 -4.71
N PHE A 363 46.87 4.53 -4.94
CA PHE A 363 46.99 3.26 -4.21
C PHE A 363 47.22 2.05 -5.12
N GLN A 364 47.93 1.03 -4.62
CA GLN A 364 48.09 -0.24 -5.31
C GLN A 364 47.00 -1.24 -4.93
N TRP A 365 46.09 -1.50 -5.85
CA TRP A 365 44.89 -2.30 -5.60
C TRP A 365 45.06 -3.76 -6.01
N LYS A 366 44.69 -4.69 -5.11
CA LYS A 366 44.59 -6.12 -5.43
C LYS A 366 43.18 -6.45 -5.88
N SER A 367 43.02 -7.00 -7.09
CA SER A 367 41.71 -7.42 -7.61
C SER A 367 41.18 -8.62 -6.82
N SER A 368 39.87 -8.66 -6.58
CA SER A 368 39.21 -9.92 -6.23
C SER A 368 39.15 -10.84 -7.45
N PHE A 369 39.04 -12.15 -7.24
CA PHE A 369 38.63 -13.07 -8.30
C PHE A 369 37.20 -12.71 -8.76
N CYS A 370 36.98 -12.70 -10.08
CA CYS A 370 35.71 -12.28 -10.66
C CYS A 370 34.66 -13.38 -10.49
N ALA A 371 33.60 -13.08 -9.74
CA ALA A 371 32.29 -13.65 -10.04
C ALA A 371 31.50 -12.59 -10.83
N PRO A 372 30.85 -12.93 -11.96
CA PRO A 372 29.88 -12.04 -12.57
C PRO A 372 28.84 -11.66 -11.53
N SER A 373 28.51 -10.38 -11.42
CA SER A 373 27.38 -9.98 -10.58
C SER A 373 26.08 -10.29 -11.32
N PRO A 374 25.12 -10.98 -10.69
CA PRO A 374 23.77 -11.06 -11.25
C PRO A 374 23.16 -9.65 -11.29
N GLY A 375 22.54 -9.28 -12.42
CA GLY A 375 21.86 -7.99 -12.60
C GLY A 375 22.46 -7.10 -13.70
N HIS A 376 21.87 -5.91 -13.88
CA HIS A 376 22.28 -4.93 -14.89
C HIS A 376 23.53 -4.14 -14.49
N LEU A 377 23.68 -3.81 -13.20
CA LEU A 377 24.90 -3.20 -12.66
C LEU A 377 26.02 -4.24 -12.50
N GLN A 378 26.95 -4.23 -13.43
CA GLN A 378 28.19 -4.98 -13.34
C GLN A 378 29.12 -4.34 -12.31
N LYS A 379 29.82 -5.17 -11.52
CA LYS A 379 30.73 -4.67 -10.48
C LYS A 379 31.99 -5.50 -10.31
N ARG A 380 33.10 -4.81 -10.04
CA ARG A 380 34.40 -5.43 -9.70
C ARG A 380 34.98 -4.84 -8.43
N TYR A 381 35.48 -5.71 -7.55
CA TYR A 381 36.03 -5.34 -6.25
C TYR A 381 37.55 -5.39 -6.26
N PHE A 382 38.13 -4.47 -5.50
CA PHE A 382 39.55 -4.37 -5.26
C PHE A 382 39.79 -4.07 -3.79
N TYR A 383 40.94 -4.50 -3.28
CA TYR A 383 41.30 -4.33 -1.88
C TYR A 383 42.70 -3.73 -1.77
N HIS A 384 42.86 -2.87 -0.77
CA HIS A 384 44.13 -2.29 -0.38
C HIS A 384 44.30 -2.39 1.13
N LYS A 385 45.53 -2.61 1.58
CA LYS A 385 45.89 -2.67 3.00
C LYS A 385 47.14 -1.83 3.21
N THR A 386 47.01 -0.78 4.02
CA THR A 386 48.11 0.01 4.57
C THR A 386 48.24 -0.28 6.07
N GLU A 387 49.29 0.26 6.69
CA GLU A 387 49.43 0.26 8.14
C GLU A 387 48.27 1.04 8.76
N GLY A 388 47.35 0.32 9.41
CA GLY A 388 46.19 0.90 10.09
C GLY A 388 44.88 0.96 9.30
N HIS A 389 44.91 0.90 7.96
CA HIS A 389 43.69 0.98 7.15
C HIS A 389 43.53 -0.19 6.19
N ARG A 390 42.32 -0.76 6.18
CA ARG A 390 41.88 -1.73 5.17
C ARG A 390 40.79 -1.07 4.35
N MET A 391 40.99 -1.02 3.04
CA MET A 391 40.06 -0.35 2.13
C MET A 391 39.60 -1.31 1.05
N ARG A 392 38.37 -1.09 0.58
CA ARG A 392 37.85 -1.67 -0.65
C ARG A 392 37.50 -0.59 -1.64
N ARG A 393 37.78 -0.87 -2.91
CA ARG A 393 37.30 -0.08 -4.05
C ARG A 393 36.38 -0.96 -4.88
N ARG A 394 35.22 -0.42 -5.23
CA ARG A 394 34.20 -1.04 -6.05
C ARG A 394 34.04 -0.20 -7.31
N ILE A 395 34.22 -0.82 -8.47
CA ILE A 395 33.99 -0.19 -9.78
C ILE A 395 32.71 -0.79 -10.34
N MET A 396 31.75 0.06 -10.72
CA MET A 396 30.42 -0.35 -11.18
C MET A 396 30.09 0.29 -12.52
N TRP A 397 29.45 -0.45 -13.42
CA TRP A 397 29.01 0.05 -14.72
C TRP A 397 27.77 -0.71 -15.20
N ILE A 398 27.05 -0.14 -16.15
CA ILE A 398 25.97 -0.83 -16.87
C ILE A 398 26.52 -1.23 -18.24
N GLU A 399 26.20 -2.43 -18.72
CA GLU A 399 26.72 -2.94 -20.00
C GLU A 399 26.36 -2.04 -21.20
N SER A 400 25.20 -1.38 -21.15
CA SER A 400 24.77 -0.44 -22.19
C SER A 400 25.47 0.94 -22.12
N LEU A 401 26.19 1.23 -21.04
CA LEU A 401 26.91 2.50 -20.81
C LEU A 401 28.35 2.23 -20.31
N PRO A 402 29.18 1.47 -21.05
CA PRO A 402 30.49 1.03 -20.58
C PRO A 402 31.48 2.20 -20.35
N GLN A 403 31.23 3.34 -20.98
CA GLN A 403 32.02 4.57 -20.84
C GLN A 403 31.75 5.32 -19.53
N LEU A 404 30.71 4.98 -18.77
CA LEU A 404 30.43 5.60 -17.47
C LEU A 404 30.58 4.56 -16.37
N GLN A 405 31.44 4.87 -15.40
CA GLN A 405 31.78 3.95 -14.32
C GLN A 405 31.70 4.68 -12.98
N ILE A 406 31.00 4.12 -12.01
CA ILE A 406 31.03 4.62 -10.64
C ILE A 406 32.22 3.99 -9.94
N ILE A 407 33.04 4.84 -9.32
CA ILE A 407 34.17 4.44 -8.50
C ILE A 407 33.83 4.74 -7.05
N GLU A 408 33.65 3.70 -6.25
CA GLU A 408 33.27 3.79 -4.84
C GLU A 408 34.38 3.22 -3.96
N TYR A 409 34.83 4.00 -2.98
CA TYR A 409 35.81 3.61 -1.98
C TYR A 409 35.12 3.53 -0.62
N ARG A 410 35.43 2.47 0.13
CA ARG A 410 34.95 2.28 1.49
C ARG A 410 36.04 1.71 2.37
N HIS A 411 36.01 2.04 3.65
CA HIS A 411 36.75 1.28 4.65
C HIS A 411 36.19 -0.16 4.70
N LEU A 412 37.06 -1.15 4.93
CA LEU A 412 36.64 -2.54 5.05
C LEU A 412 35.81 -2.77 6.32
N ASP A 413 36.04 -1.92 7.33
CA ASP A 413 35.32 -1.91 8.59
C ASP A 413 34.01 -1.09 8.51
N HIS A 414 33.63 -0.62 7.32
CA HIS A 414 32.31 -0.05 7.09
C HIS A 414 31.28 -1.18 7.01
N TYR A 415 30.36 -1.22 7.96
CA TYR A 415 29.23 -2.15 8.00
C TYR A 415 27.92 -1.36 8.01
N GLY A 416 26.89 -1.86 7.33
CA GLY A 416 25.56 -1.26 7.36
C GLY A 416 25.16 -0.48 6.10
N GLU A 417 24.18 0.40 6.28
CA GLU A 417 23.54 1.20 5.25
C GLU A 417 24.45 2.33 4.75
N VAL A 418 24.12 2.88 3.58
CA VAL A 418 24.79 4.08 3.05
C VAL A 418 24.09 5.31 3.60
N VAL A 419 24.75 6.03 4.51
CA VAL A 419 24.22 7.29 5.06
C VAL A 419 24.61 8.44 4.12
N THR A 420 23.64 9.23 3.69
CA THR A 420 23.84 10.29 2.70
C THR A 420 24.84 11.35 3.16
N ASP A 421 24.82 11.70 4.46
CA ASP A 421 25.74 12.68 5.05
C ASP A 421 27.20 12.19 5.10
N HIS A 422 27.44 10.89 4.89
CA HIS A 422 28.77 10.29 4.82
C HIS A 422 29.26 10.07 3.38
N LEU A 423 28.47 10.48 2.38
CA LEU A 423 28.86 10.43 0.97
C LEU A 423 29.73 11.62 0.60
N ILE A 424 30.99 11.35 0.30
CA ILE A 424 31.94 12.32 -0.23
C ILE A 424 31.93 12.21 -1.75
N GLY A 425 31.72 13.34 -2.42
CA GLY A 425 31.81 13.47 -3.87
C GLY A 425 32.72 14.65 -4.25
N PRO A 426 33.26 14.66 -5.47
CA PRO A 426 34.07 15.77 -5.93
C PRO A 426 33.22 17.00 -6.25
N GLU A 427 33.85 18.18 -6.25
CA GLU A 427 33.17 19.47 -6.45
C GLU A 427 32.32 19.54 -7.72
N MET A 428 32.80 18.94 -8.82
CA MET A 428 32.09 18.93 -10.11
C MET A 428 30.73 18.22 -10.09
N MET A 429 30.47 17.34 -9.11
CA MET A 429 29.19 16.60 -9.01
C MET A 429 28.07 17.43 -8.36
N SER A 430 28.31 18.71 -8.00
CA SER A 430 27.30 19.60 -7.39
C SER A 430 26.66 19.06 -6.10
N SER A 431 27.38 18.17 -5.38
CA SER A 431 26.96 17.35 -4.22
C SER A 431 26.11 16.11 -4.55
N TRP A 432 26.33 15.02 -3.81
CA TRP A 432 25.53 13.79 -3.91
C TRP A 432 24.02 14.00 -3.69
N PRO A 433 23.57 14.78 -2.68
CA PRO A 433 22.16 15.09 -2.49
C PRO A 433 21.50 15.68 -3.74
N PHE A 434 22.22 16.50 -4.50
CA PHE A 434 21.69 17.05 -5.75
C PHE A 434 21.43 15.94 -6.79
N LEU A 435 22.42 15.11 -7.11
CA LEU A 435 22.27 14.03 -8.09
C LEU A 435 21.19 13.02 -7.67
N ILE A 436 21.16 12.67 -6.39
CA ILE A 436 20.12 11.82 -5.83
C ILE A 436 18.76 12.48 -6.02
N SER A 437 18.62 13.78 -5.72
CA SER A 437 17.34 14.49 -5.88
C SER A 437 16.86 14.52 -7.34
N GLN A 438 17.76 14.59 -8.32
CA GLN A 438 17.40 14.59 -9.74
C GLN A 438 16.86 13.24 -10.18
N VAL A 439 17.45 12.15 -9.70
CA VAL A 439 17.01 10.79 -10.02
C VAL A 439 15.74 10.41 -9.27
N THR A 440 15.67 10.74 -7.98
CA THR A 440 14.51 10.40 -7.13
C THR A 440 13.26 11.23 -7.44
N HIS A 441 13.38 12.33 -8.18
CA HIS A 441 12.24 13.09 -8.68
C HIS A 441 11.44 12.34 -9.77
N ARG A 442 12.06 11.35 -10.42
CA ARG A 442 11.43 10.59 -11.51
C ARG A 442 10.28 9.72 -11.00
N GLU A 443 9.29 9.50 -11.87
CA GLU A 443 8.04 8.78 -11.52
C GLU A 443 8.27 7.30 -11.21
N ASP A 444 9.25 6.66 -11.85
CA ASP A 444 9.67 5.28 -11.57
C ASP A 444 10.16 5.13 -10.14
N TYR A 445 11.00 6.06 -9.66
CA TYR A 445 11.48 6.06 -8.29
C TYR A 445 10.34 6.31 -7.28
N LYS A 446 9.39 7.18 -7.60
CA LYS A 446 8.19 7.40 -6.75
C LYS A 446 7.36 6.13 -6.61
N LEU A 447 7.15 5.38 -7.69
CA LEU A 447 6.45 4.11 -7.60
C LEU A 447 7.22 3.10 -6.76
N GLN A 448 8.52 2.95 -7.00
CA GLN A 448 9.34 2.00 -6.24
C GLN A 448 9.26 2.30 -4.73
N ASN A 449 9.42 3.56 -4.35
CA ASN A 449 9.28 3.99 -2.95
C ASN A 449 7.89 3.69 -2.38
N ALA A 450 6.83 3.95 -3.14
CA ALA A 450 5.48 3.67 -2.69
C ALA A 450 5.22 2.16 -2.54
N MET A 451 5.78 1.33 -3.43
CA MET A 451 5.71 -0.13 -3.33
C MET A 451 6.48 -0.65 -2.11
N GLU A 452 7.65 -0.08 -1.81
CA GLU A 452 8.41 -0.41 -0.59
C GLU A 452 7.69 0.03 0.68
N GLU A 453 7.01 1.18 0.67
CA GLU A 453 6.19 1.65 1.79
C GLU A 453 4.99 0.72 2.03
N ILE A 454 4.31 0.32 0.95
CA ILE A 454 3.21 -0.64 1.00
C ILE A 454 3.70 -1.97 1.61
N ASP A 455 4.84 -2.49 1.15
CA ASP A 455 5.45 -3.70 1.74
C ASP A 455 5.79 -3.53 3.21
N LYS A 456 6.31 -2.38 3.60
CA LYS A 456 6.61 -2.09 5.01
C LYS A 456 5.33 -2.13 5.85
N GLU A 457 4.22 -1.59 5.37
CA GLU A 457 2.94 -1.65 6.07
C GLU A 457 2.40 -3.09 6.13
N PHE A 458 2.58 -3.90 5.08
CA PHE A 458 2.28 -5.35 5.11
C PHE A 458 3.10 -6.09 6.16
N ASN A 459 4.42 -5.83 6.22
CA ASN A 459 5.30 -6.41 7.23
C ASN A 459 4.93 -5.96 8.66
N MET A 460 4.60 -4.69 8.84
CA MET A 460 4.17 -4.17 10.14
C MET A 460 2.83 -4.74 10.59
N GLY A 461 1.92 -4.99 9.66
CA GLY A 461 0.68 -5.66 9.99
C GLY A 461 0.90 -7.12 10.40
N ALA A 462 1.87 -7.82 9.80
CA ALA A 462 2.13 -9.23 10.12
C ALA A 462 2.58 -9.37 11.57
N LEU A 463 3.28 -8.36 12.08
CA LEU A 463 3.68 -8.22 13.48
C LEU A 463 2.53 -7.81 14.43
N ARG A 464 1.40 -7.30 13.90
CA ARG A 464 0.27 -6.79 14.71
C ARG A 464 -0.78 -7.84 15.05
N GLY A 465 -0.68 -9.07 14.56
CA GLY A 465 -1.74 -10.06 14.78
C GLY A 465 -1.29 -11.50 14.66
N GLU A 466 -0.59 -12.01 15.68
CA GLU A 466 -0.83 -13.40 16.10
C GLU A 466 -2.18 -13.41 16.85
N VAL A 467 -3.28 -13.37 16.09
CA VAL A 467 -4.56 -13.82 16.62
C VAL A 467 -4.43 -15.35 16.72
N PRO A 468 -4.75 -15.98 17.86
CA PRO A 468 -4.63 -17.43 18.01
C PRO A 468 -5.30 -18.16 16.85
N TYR A 469 -4.56 -19.07 16.23
CA TYR A 469 -4.91 -19.80 15.00
C TYR A 469 -6.27 -20.53 15.06
N GLU A 470 -6.84 -20.70 16.25
CA GLU A 470 -8.08 -21.44 16.50
C GLU A 470 -9.37 -20.63 16.24
N GLU A 471 -9.31 -19.30 16.07
CA GLU A 471 -10.50 -18.45 15.80
C GLU A 471 -10.53 -17.81 14.40
N ILE A 472 -9.60 -18.16 13.52
CA ILE A 472 -9.52 -17.60 12.18
C ILE A 472 -10.46 -18.39 11.26
N GLN A 473 -11.68 -17.90 11.06
CA GLN A 473 -12.44 -18.27 9.85
C GLN A 473 -11.76 -17.56 8.66
N ASP A 474 -11.15 -18.38 7.81
CA ASP A 474 -9.93 -18.13 7.03
C ASP A 474 -9.93 -17.02 5.95
N SER A 475 -11.03 -16.35 5.65
CA SER A 475 -11.05 -15.35 4.55
C SER A 475 -11.40 -13.93 4.96
N THR A 476 -12.36 -13.75 5.87
CA THR A 476 -12.91 -12.43 6.18
C THR A 476 -11.94 -11.58 7.01
N GLN A 477 -11.17 -12.21 7.90
CA GLN A 477 -10.18 -11.52 8.72
C GLN A 477 -8.97 -11.06 7.91
N VAL A 478 -8.54 -11.85 6.93
CA VAL A 478 -7.40 -11.51 6.07
C VAL A 478 -7.75 -10.33 5.14
N LEU A 479 -8.99 -10.28 4.64
CA LEU A 479 -9.50 -9.15 3.86
C LEU A 479 -9.65 -7.87 4.69
N SER A 480 -10.14 -7.97 5.93
CA SER A 480 -10.20 -6.83 6.86
C SER A 480 -8.80 -6.29 7.18
N TYR A 481 -7.81 -7.17 7.26
CA TYR A 481 -6.42 -6.84 7.55
C TYR A 481 -5.75 -6.10 6.39
N VAL A 482 -5.83 -6.63 5.16
CA VAL A 482 -5.29 -5.96 3.96
C VAL A 482 -6.02 -4.65 3.67
N SER A 483 -7.35 -4.65 3.77
CA SER A 483 -8.14 -3.42 3.62
C SER A 483 -7.77 -2.39 4.69
N GLY A 484 -7.52 -2.83 5.92
CA GLY A 484 -7.05 -1.96 7.00
C GLY A 484 -5.67 -1.34 6.74
N ILE A 485 -4.75 -2.11 6.16
CA ILE A 485 -3.41 -1.61 5.79
C ILE A 485 -3.50 -0.61 4.64
N LEU A 486 -4.15 -0.99 3.55
CA LEU A 486 -4.29 -0.14 2.37
C LEU A 486 -5.08 1.14 2.69
N ASN A 487 -6.12 1.05 3.53
CA ASN A 487 -6.89 2.22 3.96
C ASN A 487 -6.07 3.13 4.89
N ASN A 488 -5.30 2.59 5.84
CA ASN A 488 -4.40 3.40 6.67
C ASN A 488 -3.34 4.11 5.83
N TRP A 489 -2.74 3.41 4.87
CA TRP A 489 -1.77 3.98 3.94
C TRP A 489 -2.42 5.08 3.07
N ALA A 490 -3.58 4.81 2.46
CA ALA A 490 -4.31 5.78 1.64
C ALA A 490 -4.76 7.03 2.43
N VAL A 491 -5.16 6.87 3.70
CA VAL A 491 -5.54 8.00 4.59
C VAL A 491 -4.31 8.87 4.90
N ARG A 492 -3.15 8.28 5.17
CA ARG A 492 -1.92 9.05 5.42
C ARG A 492 -1.50 9.89 4.22
N HIS A 493 -1.59 9.33 3.02
CA HIS A 493 -1.22 10.02 1.78
C HIS A 493 -2.26 11.06 1.34
N ARG A 494 -3.55 10.86 1.62
CA ARG A 494 -4.59 11.89 1.38
C ARG A 494 -4.47 13.10 2.30
N ASN A 495 -3.97 12.91 3.52
CA ASN A 495 -3.84 13.98 4.51
C ASN A 495 -2.58 14.84 4.31
N ASN A 496 -1.67 14.46 3.40
CA ASN A 496 -0.56 15.28 2.94
C ASN A 496 -0.95 15.90 1.59
N PRO A 497 -1.69 17.02 1.54
CA PRO A 497 -1.94 17.68 0.26
C PRO A 497 -0.58 18.06 -0.36
N PRO A 498 -0.42 17.91 -1.69
CA PRO A 498 0.74 18.44 -2.37
C PRO A 498 0.84 19.91 -2.01
N SER A 499 2.01 20.34 -1.52
CA SER A 499 2.28 21.74 -1.24
C SER A 499 1.87 22.54 -2.46
N SER A 500 0.86 23.39 -2.27
CA SER A 500 0.29 24.18 -3.36
C SER A 500 1.44 24.97 -3.98
N PRO A 501 1.57 25.00 -5.33
CA PRO A 501 2.56 25.85 -5.94
C PRO A 501 2.26 27.28 -5.51
N SER A 502 3.17 27.88 -4.77
CA SER A 502 3.16 29.32 -4.50
C SER A 502 3.30 30.02 -5.85
N HIS A 503 2.19 30.62 -6.30
CA HIS A 503 2.16 31.47 -7.49
C HIS A 503 2.96 32.75 -7.28
#